data_AF-A0A8C3A0V8-F1
#
_entry.id   AF-A0A8C3A0V8-F1
#
_cell.length_a   1.000
_cell.length_b   1.000
_cell.length_c   1.000
_cell.angle_alpha   90.00
_cell.angle_beta   90.00
_cell.angle_gamma   90.00
#
_symmetry.space_group_name_H-M   'P 1'
#
loop_
_entity.id
_entity.type
_entity.pdbx_description
1 polymer ?
#
loop_
_entity_poly.entity_id
_entity_poly.type
_entity_poly.pdbx_seq_one_letter_code
_entity_poly.pdbx_strand_id
1 'polypeptide(L)'
;MAEEDVLVEGSAFMDPFKGLLLTYFMPESCYDEFFLNFNFLDVPCLKVVLSKGLGIGIILGSVMVKLPQIFKLMGAKSAEGLSFNTVLLEMLAITATMVYSISNKFPFSAWGEVLFLMLQTVTIGFLIQHYGGRTSRGLLFLVVYFGLLALLLSPVTPMSVVTSLQASTMPAIIVGRLIQAASNYRNGHTGQLSAVSVFLLFAGSLARIFTSLQETGDSLMALTFVIASTCNGVIALQVLYYWNSPPQHKKKRE
;
A
#
# COMPACT_ATOMS: atom_id res chain seq x y z
N MET A 1 37.21 39.88 -5.65
CA MET A 1 36.59 39.29 -6.85
C MET A 1 36.45 37.76 -6.78
N ALA A 2 37.03 37.07 -5.78
CA ALA A 2 36.85 35.61 -5.60
C ALA A 2 35.88 35.23 -4.46
N GLU A 3 35.27 36.22 -3.78
CA GLU A 3 34.39 36.03 -2.62
C GLU A 3 32.90 36.12 -2.98
N GLU A 4 32.57 36.79 -4.09
CA GLU A 4 31.20 36.86 -4.63
C GLU A 4 30.80 35.58 -5.39
N ASP A 5 31.75 34.90 -6.05
CA ASP A 5 31.45 33.67 -6.82
C ASP A 5 31.11 32.47 -5.92
N VAL A 6 31.64 32.41 -4.69
CA VAL A 6 31.36 31.31 -3.74
C VAL A 6 29.96 31.42 -3.11
N LEU A 7 29.42 32.65 -2.97
CA LEU A 7 28.07 32.86 -2.43
C LEU A 7 26.97 32.62 -3.47
N VAL A 8 27.26 32.76 -4.76
CA VAL A 8 26.30 32.49 -5.84
C VAL A 8 26.16 30.98 -6.08
N GLU A 9 27.24 30.20 -5.98
CA GLU A 9 27.21 28.76 -6.25
C GLU A 9 26.43 27.95 -5.19
N GLY A 10 26.34 28.45 -3.95
CA GLY A 10 25.52 27.85 -2.87
C GLY A 10 24.02 28.08 -3.02
N SER A 11 23.59 29.11 -3.76
CA SER A 11 22.17 29.45 -3.95
C SER A 11 21.49 28.61 -5.03
N ALA A 12 22.19 28.31 -6.13
CA ALA A 12 21.61 27.64 -7.29
C ALA A 12 21.29 26.14 -7.07
N PHE A 13 22.00 25.46 -6.17
CA PHE A 13 21.66 24.07 -5.78
C PHE A 13 20.50 24.03 -4.77
N MET A 14 20.40 25.07 -3.91
CA MET A 14 19.35 25.16 -2.91
C MET A 14 18.00 25.55 -3.50
N ASP A 15 17.93 26.30 -4.60
CA ASP A 15 16.64 26.73 -5.18
C ASP A 15 15.74 25.60 -5.71
N PRO A 16 16.22 24.62 -6.51
CA PRO A 16 15.40 23.49 -6.95
C PRO A 16 15.11 22.51 -5.81
N PHE A 17 16.05 22.34 -4.86
CA PHE A 17 15.85 21.46 -3.71
C PHE A 17 14.86 22.05 -2.70
N LYS A 18 14.95 23.35 -2.44
CA LYS A 18 13.97 24.12 -1.65
C LYS A 18 12.62 24.11 -2.33
N GLY A 19 12.56 24.33 -3.64
CA GLY A 19 11.33 24.19 -4.42
C GLY A 19 10.68 22.80 -4.30
N LEU A 20 11.47 21.73 -4.39
CA LEU A 20 11.00 20.36 -4.21
C LEU A 20 10.48 20.11 -2.78
N LEU A 21 11.26 20.55 -1.77
CA LEU A 21 10.89 20.43 -0.36
C LEU A 21 9.59 21.17 -0.05
N LEU A 22 9.45 22.41 -0.52
CA LEU A 22 8.29 23.25 -0.28
C LEU A 22 7.05 22.77 -1.02
N THR A 23 7.23 22.24 -2.23
CA THR A 23 6.11 21.80 -3.07
C THR A 23 5.60 20.42 -2.67
N TYR A 24 6.49 19.51 -2.27
CA TYR A 24 6.15 18.09 -2.09
C TYR A 24 6.28 17.57 -0.66
N PHE A 25 7.11 18.19 0.18
CA PHE A 25 7.49 17.61 1.47
C PHE A 25 7.02 18.40 2.70
N MET A 26 7.06 19.74 2.69
CA MET A 26 6.64 20.57 3.82
C MET A 26 6.20 21.98 3.41
N PRO A 27 5.32 22.65 4.17
CA PRO A 27 4.97 24.07 3.96
C PRO A 27 6.15 25.02 4.22
N GLU A 28 6.13 26.23 3.64
CA GLU A 28 7.13 27.29 3.90
C GLU A 28 7.29 27.60 5.38
N SER A 29 6.19 27.66 6.13
CA SER A 29 6.24 27.89 7.58
C SER A 29 7.04 26.82 8.32
N CYS A 30 7.02 25.56 7.85
CA CYS A 30 7.80 24.49 8.45
C CYS A 30 9.25 24.47 8.00
N TYR A 31 9.51 24.93 6.77
CA TYR A 31 10.87 25.16 6.31
C TYR A 31 11.54 26.26 7.13
N ASP A 32 10.85 27.36 7.36
CA ASP A 32 11.35 28.48 8.15
C ASP A 32 11.60 28.05 9.60
N GLU A 33 10.68 27.29 10.21
CA GLU A 33 10.82 26.83 11.58
C GLU A 33 12.03 25.90 11.76
N PHE A 34 12.29 25.01 10.80
CA PHE A 34 13.42 24.07 10.86
C PHE A 34 14.75 24.66 10.44
N PHE A 35 14.78 25.45 9.36
CA PHE A 35 16.04 25.88 8.74
C PHE A 35 16.41 27.34 9.03
N LEU A 36 15.43 28.19 9.38
CA LEU A 36 15.70 29.59 9.77
C LEU A 36 15.68 29.76 11.29
N ASN A 37 14.67 29.21 11.98
CA ASN A 37 14.51 29.33 13.43
C ASN A 37 15.20 28.21 14.23
N PHE A 38 15.75 27.19 13.56
CA PHE A 38 16.40 26.00 14.16
C PHE A 38 15.55 25.26 15.19
N ASN A 39 14.22 25.35 15.09
CA ASN A 39 13.28 24.68 15.98
C ASN A 39 12.86 23.32 15.41
N PHE A 40 13.78 22.36 15.48
CA PHE A 40 13.62 20.99 14.96
C PHE A 40 12.52 20.16 15.66
N LEU A 41 12.00 20.62 16.79
CA LEU A 41 11.02 19.90 17.61
C LEU A 41 9.63 20.53 17.56
N ASP A 42 9.36 21.41 16.59
CA ASP A 42 8.00 21.88 16.34
C ASP A 42 7.09 20.70 15.98
N VAL A 43 6.20 20.34 16.92
CA VAL A 43 5.37 19.13 16.84
C VAL A 43 4.45 19.14 15.59
N PRO A 44 3.77 20.25 15.23
CA PRO A 44 3.02 20.33 13.99
C PRO A 44 3.86 20.05 12.74
N CYS A 45 5.01 20.70 12.59
CA CYS A 45 5.85 20.54 11.41
C CYS A 45 6.51 19.17 11.35
N LEU A 46 6.90 18.60 12.49
CA LEU A 46 7.47 17.26 12.56
C LEU A 46 6.44 16.20 12.12
N LYS A 47 5.17 16.33 12.52
CA LYS A 47 4.11 15.42 12.08
C LYS A 47 3.90 15.44 10.57
N VAL A 48 3.93 16.64 9.96
CA VAL A 48 3.78 16.79 8.50
C VAL A 48 4.94 16.12 7.77
N VAL A 49 6.17 16.44 8.17
CA VAL A 49 7.39 15.86 7.56
C VAL A 49 7.44 14.35 7.72
N LEU A 50 7.16 13.82 8.92
CA LEU A 50 7.11 12.38 9.16
C LEU A 50 6.03 11.72 8.32
N SER A 51 4.84 12.31 8.21
CA SER A 51 3.75 11.77 7.42
C SER A 51 4.12 11.69 5.93
N LYS A 52 4.67 12.77 5.38
CA LYS A 52 5.10 12.82 3.97
C LYS A 52 6.23 11.84 3.69
N GLY A 53 7.24 11.79 4.56
CA GLY A 53 8.34 10.84 4.46
C GLY A 53 7.87 9.39 4.50
N LEU A 54 6.99 9.05 5.44
CA LEU A 54 6.37 7.72 5.52
C LEU A 54 5.54 7.40 4.27
N GLY A 55 4.70 8.32 3.81
CA GLY A 55 3.87 8.14 2.61
C GLY A 55 4.72 7.85 1.38
N ILE A 56 5.76 8.65 1.13
CA ILE A 56 6.70 8.46 0.02
C ILE A 56 7.44 7.12 0.16
N GLY A 57 7.91 6.79 1.37
CA GLY A 57 8.57 5.51 1.63
C GLY A 57 7.67 4.31 1.29
N ILE A 58 6.38 4.37 1.66
CA ILE A 58 5.41 3.32 1.34
C ILE A 58 5.15 3.25 -0.17
N ILE A 59 5.04 4.40 -0.85
CA ILE A 59 4.89 4.45 -2.31
C ILE A 59 6.08 3.77 -2.99
N LEU A 60 7.31 4.15 -2.63
CA LEU A 60 8.54 3.55 -3.18
C LEU A 60 8.61 2.05 -2.91
N GLY A 61 8.27 1.63 -1.68
CA GLY A 61 8.20 0.21 -1.32
C GLY A 61 7.18 -0.55 -2.18
N SER A 62 6.01 0.04 -2.45
CA SER A 62 4.92 -0.61 -3.18
C SER A 62 5.27 -0.96 -4.63
N VAL A 63 6.19 -0.20 -5.26
CA VAL A 63 6.68 -0.48 -6.61
C VAL A 63 7.33 -1.86 -6.68
N MET A 64 7.97 -2.31 -5.61
CA MET A 64 8.74 -3.56 -5.60
C MET A 64 7.96 -4.76 -5.05
N VAL A 65 6.73 -4.58 -4.55
CA VAL A 65 6.00 -5.64 -3.83
C VAL A 65 5.65 -6.82 -4.73
N LYS A 66 5.11 -6.57 -5.93
CA LYS A 66 4.63 -7.63 -6.84
C LYS A 66 5.57 -7.87 -8.03
N LEU A 67 6.59 -7.03 -8.24
CA LEU A 67 7.59 -7.24 -9.29
C LEU A 67 8.30 -8.60 -9.21
N PRO A 68 8.75 -9.10 -8.03
CA PRO A 68 9.34 -10.43 -7.93
C PRO A 68 8.38 -11.53 -8.41
N GLN A 69 7.08 -11.39 -8.12
CA GLN A 69 6.05 -12.33 -8.58
C GLN A 69 5.88 -12.25 -10.10
N ILE A 70 5.87 -11.05 -10.69
CA ILE A 70 5.79 -10.85 -12.15
C ILE A 70 6.99 -11.50 -12.85
N PHE A 71 8.21 -11.25 -12.37
CA PHE A 71 9.41 -11.86 -12.95
C PHE A 71 9.39 -13.38 -12.83
N LYS A 72 8.92 -13.92 -11.70
CA LYS A 72 8.76 -15.37 -11.53
C LYS A 72 7.78 -15.96 -12.55
N LEU A 73 6.65 -15.30 -12.81
CA LEU A 73 5.67 -15.74 -13.80
C LEU A 73 6.25 -15.71 -15.22
N MET A 74 6.97 -14.63 -15.57
CA MET A 74 7.60 -14.49 -16.87
C MET A 74 8.71 -15.53 -17.09
N GLY A 75 9.55 -15.77 -16.07
CA GLY A 75 10.61 -16.76 -16.13
C GLY A 75 10.10 -18.20 -16.22
N ALA A 76 9.07 -18.53 -15.45
CA ALA A 76 8.45 -19.86 -15.48
C ALA A 76 7.54 -20.08 -16.70
N LYS A 77 7.08 -18.99 -17.36
CA LYS A 77 6.05 -19.01 -18.42
C LYS A 77 4.80 -19.81 -18.04
N SER A 78 4.48 -19.83 -16.74
CA SER A 78 3.38 -20.58 -16.17
C SER A 78 2.77 -19.79 -15.01
N ALA A 79 1.45 -19.88 -14.89
CA ALA A 79 0.67 -19.29 -13.81
C ALA A 79 0.12 -20.35 -12.84
N GLU A 80 0.67 -21.55 -12.86
CA GLU A 80 0.26 -22.65 -11.98
C GLU A 80 0.42 -22.26 -10.49
N GLY A 81 -0.58 -22.63 -9.69
CA GLY A 81 -0.65 -22.28 -8.26
C GLY A 81 -1.18 -20.88 -7.96
N LEU A 82 -1.47 -20.05 -8.97
CA LEU A 82 -2.15 -18.77 -8.78
C LEU A 82 -3.64 -18.84 -9.13
N SER A 83 -4.46 -18.28 -8.24
CA SER A 83 -5.91 -18.18 -8.45
C SER A 83 -6.26 -16.84 -9.08
N PHE A 84 -6.85 -16.86 -10.28
CA PHE A 84 -7.37 -15.66 -10.93
C PHE A 84 -8.46 -14.97 -10.09
N ASN A 85 -9.30 -15.73 -9.40
CA ASN A 85 -10.36 -15.18 -8.53
C ASN A 85 -9.78 -14.37 -7.36
N THR A 86 -8.65 -14.81 -6.80
CA THR A 86 -7.96 -14.06 -5.74
C THR A 86 -7.43 -12.73 -6.28
N VAL A 87 -6.88 -12.73 -7.50
CA VAL A 87 -6.42 -11.51 -8.16
C VAL A 87 -7.58 -10.56 -8.45
N LEU A 88 -8.75 -11.06 -8.89
CA LEU A 88 -9.95 -10.23 -9.09
C LEU A 88 -10.43 -9.57 -7.79
N LEU A 89 -10.45 -10.32 -6.68
CA LEU A 89 -10.83 -9.77 -5.37
C LEU A 89 -9.84 -8.71 -4.89
N GLU A 90 -8.54 -8.94 -5.10
CA GLU A 90 -7.50 -7.96 -4.79
C GLU A 90 -7.66 -6.68 -5.63
N MET A 91 -7.94 -6.82 -6.93
CA MET A 91 -8.19 -5.68 -7.81
C MET A 91 -9.44 -4.89 -7.41
N LEU A 92 -10.50 -5.56 -6.96
CA LEU A 92 -11.70 -4.88 -6.46
C LEU A 92 -11.35 -4.00 -5.26
N ALA A 93 -10.61 -4.52 -4.28
CA ALA A 93 -10.23 -3.77 -3.09
C ALA A 93 -9.29 -2.59 -3.38
N ILE A 94 -8.29 -2.81 -4.25
CA ILE A 94 -7.36 -1.76 -4.70
C ILE A 94 -8.11 -0.68 -5.47
N THR A 95 -9.02 -1.07 -6.38
CA THR A 95 -9.82 -0.12 -7.17
C THR A 95 -10.78 0.68 -6.30
N ALA A 96 -11.40 0.04 -5.31
CA ALA A 96 -12.25 0.72 -4.32
C ALA A 96 -11.51 1.86 -3.63
N THR A 97 -10.31 1.56 -3.12
CA THR A 97 -9.46 2.53 -2.42
C THR A 97 -9.03 3.66 -3.35
N MET A 98 -8.61 3.32 -4.57
CA MET A 98 -8.19 4.32 -5.56
C MET A 98 -9.32 5.28 -5.93
N VAL A 99 -10.49 4.74 -6.33
CA VAL A 99 -11.63 5.56 -6.76
C VAL A 99 -12.12 6.42 -5.60
N TYR A 100 -12.20 5.87 -4.38
CA TYR A 100 -12.56 6.65 -3.19
C TYR A 100 -11.58 7.80 -2.93
N SER A 101 -10.28 7.53 -3.05
CA SER A 101 -9.24 8.53 -2.76
C SER A 101 -9.23 9.65 -3.80
N ILE A 102 -9.40 9.32 -5.09
CA ILE A 102 -9.50 10.29 -6.17
C ILE A 102 -10.78 11.11 -6.05
N SER A 103 -11.92 10.47 -5.76
CA SER A 103 -13.22 11.14 -5.65
C SER A 103 -13.28 12.12 -4.49
N ASN A 104 -12.62 11.81 -3.36
CA ASN A 104 -12.47 12.72 -2.22
C ASN A 104 -11.29 13.69 -2.36
N LYS A 105 -10.58 13.69 -3.51
CA LYS A 105 -9.45 14.59 -3.81
C LYS A 105 -8.30 14.52 -2.79
N PHE A 106 -8.03 13.31 -2.27
CA PHE A 106 -6.92 13.12 -1.34
C PHE A 106 -5.56 13.31 -2.04
N PRO A 107 -4.55 13.81 -1.32
CA PRO A 107 -3.22 13.99 -1.88
C PRO A 107 -2.63 12.65 -2.32
N PHE A 108 -1.86 12.64 -3.40
CA PHE A 108 -1.25 11.43 -3.95
C PHE A 108 -0.38 10.67 -2.95
N SER A 109 0.26 11.36 -2.01
CA SER A 109 1.05 10.74 -0.94
C SER A 109 0.24 9.77 -0.05
N ALA A 110 -1.08 9.96 0.04
CA ALA A 110 -1.97 9.17 0.90
C ALA A 110 -2.49 7.88 0.23
N TRP A 111 -2.45 7.77 -1.10
CA TRP A 111 -3.02 6.64 -1.83
C TRP A 111 -2.18 6.18 -3.03
N GLY A 112 -1.08 6.86 -3.35
CA GLY A 112 -0.29 6.63 -4.55
C GLY A 112 0.31 5.23 -4.64
N GLU A 113 0.50 4.53 -3.53
CA GLU A 113 0.91 3.13 -3.50
C GLU A 113 -0.14 2.22 -4.15
N VAL A 114 -1.42 2.56 -4.00
CA VAL A 114 -2.54 1.82 -4.58
C VAL A 114 -2.46 1.87 -6.11
N LEU A 115 -1.96 2.96 -6.70
CA LEU A 115 -1.73 3.06 -8.15
C LEU A 115 -0.71 2.05 -8.64
N PHE A 116 0.45 1.97 -7.99
CA PHE A 116 1.49 1.02 -8.39
C PHE A 116 1.06 -0.42 -8.15
N LEU A 117 0.34 -0.69 -7.06
CA LEU A 117 -0.21 -2.02 -6.78
C LEU A 117 -1.29 -2.40 -7.81
N MET A 118 -2.13 -1.46 -8.24
CA MET A 118 -3.13 -1.69 -9.28
C MET A 118 -2.46 -2.12 -10.59
N LEU A 119 -1.48 -1.36 -11.07
CA LEU A 119 -0.76 -1.66 -12.32
C LEU A 119 -0.09 -3.04 -12.27
N GLN A 120 0.58 -3.36 -11.16
CA GLN A 120 1.22 -4.65 -10.98
C GLN A 120 0.19 -5.80 -10.90
N THR A 121 -0.94 -5.60 -10.22
CA THR A 121 -1.98 -6.63 -10.05
C THR A 121 -2.74 -6.89 -11.34
N VAL A 122 -3.06 -5.85 -12.12
CA VAL A 122 -3.62 -5.98 -13.48
C VAL A 122 -2.67 -6.78 -14.38
N THR A 123 -1.38 -6.47 -14.32
CA THR A 123 -0.35 -7.19 -15.08
C THR A 123 -0.32 -8.67 -14.72
N ILE A 124 -0.34 -9.01 -13.42
CA ILE A 124 -0.43 -10.41 -12.96
C ILE A 124 -1.71 -11.07 -13.47
N GLY A 125 -2.86 -10.40 -13.35
CA GLY A 125 -4.14 -10.92 -13.84
C GLY A 125 -4.11 -11.26 -15.34
N PHE A 126 -3.50 -10.39 -16.15
CA PHE A 126 -3.29 -10.64 -17.57
C PHE A 126 -2.35 -11.84 -17.81
N LEU A 127 -1.19 -11.89 -17.13
CA LEU A 127 -0.23 -12.97 -17.27
C LEU A 127 -0.81 -14.33 -16.89
N ILE A 128 -1.70 -14.38 -15.87
CA ILE A 128 -2.41 -15.61 -15.50
C ILE A 128 -3.25 -16.13 -16.66
N GLN A 129 -4.01 -15.27 -17.34
CA GLN A 129 -4.83 -15.68 -18.48
C GLN A 129 -3.99 -16.02 -19.72
N HIS A 130 -2.91 -15.26 -19.95
CA HIS A 130 -2.00 -15.48 -21.07
C HIS A 130 -1.29 -16.83 -20.97
N TYR A 131 -0.64 -17.13 -19.84
CA TYR A 131 0.03 -18.42 -19.63
C TYR A 131 -0.93 -19.59 -19.40
N GLY A 132 -2.20 -19.31 -19.08
CA GLY A 132 -3.28 -20.29 -19.11
C GLY A 132 -3.80 -20.65 -20.51
N GLY A 133 -3.16 -20.15 -21.58
CA GLY A 133 -3.54 -20.42 -22.97
C GLY A 133 -4.77 -19.66 -23.46
N ARG A 134 -5.24 -18.65 -22.70
CA ARG A 134 -6.50 -17.92 -22.96
C ARG A 134 -6.25 -16.41 -23.12
N THR A 135 -5.28 -16.03 -23.94
CA THR A 135 -4.87 -14.62 -24.15
C THR A 135 -6.04 -13.69 -24.52
N SER A 136 -6.99 -14.13 -25.35
CA SER A 136 -8.17 -13.32 -25.71
C SER A 136 -9.03 -12.95 -24.49
N ARG A 137 -9.15 -13.86 -23.51
CA ARG A 137 -9.84 -13.55 -22.23
C ARG A 137 -9.03 -12.56 -21.40
N GLY A 138 -7.71 -12.64 -21.43
CA GLY A 138 -6.81 -11.66 -20.79
C GLY A 138 -6.99 -10.25 -21.37
N LEU A 139 -7.04 -10.13 -22.70
CA LEU A 139 -7.28 -8.83 -23.35
C LEU A 139 -8.68 -8.28 -23.05
N LEU A 140 -9.71 -9.13 -23.14
CA LEU A 140 -11.08 -8.74 -22.77
C LEU A 140 -11.14 -8.25 -21.31
N PHE A 141 -10.47 -8.95 -20.40
CA PHE A 141 -10.37 -8.56 -19.00
C PHE A 141 -9.75 -7.17 -18.82
N LEU A 142 -8.68 -6.82 -19.56
CA LEU A 142 -8.09 -5.48 -19.51
C LEU A 142 -9.08 -4.41 -19.96
N VAL A 143 -9.73 -4.62 -21.10
CA VAL A 143 -10.72 -3.66 -21.65
C VAL A 143 -11.87 -3.45 -20.66
N VAL A 144 -12.43 -4.54 -20.12
CA VAL A 144 -13.51 -4.47 -19.14
C VAL A 144 -13.05 -3.77 -17.87
N TYR A 145 -11.86 -4.09 -17.36
CA TYR A 145 -11.34 -3.48 -16.14
C TYR A 145 -11.15 -1.97 -16.27
N PHE A 146 -10.45 -1.52 -17.32
CA PHE A 146 -10.22 -0.09 -17.54
C PHE A 146 -11.51 0.66 -17.91
N GLY A 147 -12.44 0.01 -18.61
CA GLY A 147 -13.78 0.56 -18.86
C GLY A 147 -14.57 0.77 -17.56
N LEU A 148 -14.57 -0.21 -16.65
CA LEU A 148 -15.20 -0.08 -15.34
C LEU A 148 -14.51 0.97 -14.46
N LEU A 149 -13.18 1.02 -14.47
CA LEU A 149 -12.43 2.05 -13.75
C LEU A 149 -12.78 3.46 -14.25
N ALA A 150 -12.86 3.66 -15.56
CA ALA A 150 -13.26 4.94 -16.16
C ALA A 150 -14.71 5.31 -15.78
N LEU A 151 -15.63 4.34 -15.78
CA LEU A 151 -17.01 4.55 -15.33
C LEU A 151 -17.06 4.97 -13.85
N LEU A 152 -16.34 4.26 -12.98
CA LEU A 152 -16.29 4.55 -11.54
C LEU A 152 -15.68 5.93 -11.23
N LEU A 153 -14.70 6.38 -12.02
CA LEU A 153 -14.09 7.71 -11.90
C LEU A 153 -14.90 8.82 -12.58
N SER A 154 -15.90 8.46 -13.40
CA SER A 154 -16.73 9.45 -14.08
C SER A 154 -17.67 10.15 -13.09
N PRO A 155 -18.09 11.40 -13.39
CA PRO A 155 -19.06 12.12 -12.55
C PRO A 155 -20.45 11.47 -12.51
N VAL A 156 -20.68 10.43 -13.32
CA VAL A 156 -21.95 9.68 -13.34
C VAL A 156 -22.09 8.77 -12.12
N THR A 157 -20.98 8.33 -11.52
CA THR A 157 -21.01 7.42 -10.38
C THR A 157 -21.29 8.20 -9.09
N PRO A 158 -22.39 7.90 -8.36
CA PRO A 158 -22.70 8.59 -7.12
C PRO A 158 -21.71 8.21 -6.02
N MET A 159 -21.36 9.17 -5.17
CA MET A 159 -20.42 8.96 -4.06
C MET A 159 -20.87 7.85 -3.09
N SER A 160 -22.17 7.59 -2.95
CA SER A 160 -22.68 6.48 -2.14
C SER A 160 -22.13 5.13 -2.60
N VAL A 161 -22.07 4.88 -3.91
CA VAL A 161 -21.53 3.64 -4.48
C VAL A 161 -20.03 3.54 -4.21
N VAL A 162 -19.30 4.63 -4.40
CA VAL A 162 -17.84 4.67 -4.16
C VAL A 162 -17.52 4.43 -2.67
N THR A 163 -18.24 5.08 -1.77
CA THR A 163 -18.08 4.91 -0.32
C THR A 163 -18.48 3.51 0.14
N SER A 164 -19.56 2.94 -0.40
CA SER A 164 -19.95 1.56 -0.11
C SER A 164 -18.91 0.55 -0.61
N LEU A 165 -18.34 0.81 -1.79
CA LEU A 165 -17.27 -0.02 -2.34
C LEU A 165 -16.04 0.03 -1.45
N GLN A 166 -15.62 1.22 -0.99
CA GLN A 166 -14.53 1.36 -0.02
C GLN A 166 -14.86 0.67 1.31
N ALA A 167 -16.06 0.85 1.84
CA ALA A 167 -16.46 0.23 3.10
C ALA A 167 -16.47 -1.31 3.02
N SER A 168 -16.78 -1.87 1.85
CA SER A 168 -16.77 -3.31 1.62
C SER A 168 -15.37 -3.95 1.69
N THR A 169 -14.31 -3.14 1.59
CA THR A 169 -12.93 -3.63 1.76
C THR A 169 -12.64 -4.02 3.21
N MET A 170 -13.27 -3.37 4.20
CA MET A 170 -13.02 -3.67 5.61
C MET A 170 -13.43 -5.10 5.99
N PRO A 171 -14.66 -5.57 5.70
CA PRO A 171 -15.03 -6.96 5.93
C PRO A 171 -14.10 -7.96 5.23
N ALA A 172 -13.66 -7.65 3.99
CA ALA A 172 -12.75 -8.52 3.25
C ALA A 172 -11.40 -8.68 3.96
N ILE A 173 -10.84 -7.57 4.47
CA ILE A 173 -9.61 -7.58 5.29
C ILE A 173 -9.81 -8.41 6.56
N ILE A 174 -10.90 -8.16 7.29
CA ILE A 174 -11.21 -8.86 8.55
C ILE A 174 -11.30 -10.36 8.32
N VAL A 175 -12.13 -10.80 7.37
CA VAL A 175 -12.33 -12.22 7.08
C VAL A 175 -11.03 -12.88 6.66
N GLY A 176 -10.26 -12.24 5.75
CA GLY A 176 -8.98 -12.78 5.30
C GLY A 176 -7.96 -12.97 6.43
N ARG A 177 -7.90 -12.02 7.37
CA ARG A 177 -6.98 -12.11 8.52
C ARG A 177 -7.48 -13.03 9.61
N LEU A 178 -8.79 -13.11 9.83
CA LEU A 178 -9.40 -14.06 10.79
C LEU A 178 -9.19 -15.50 10.35
N ILE A 179 -9.36 -15.82 9.06
CA ILE A 179 -9.07 -17.17 8.54
C ILE A 179 -7.61 -17.53 8.80
N GLN A 180 -6.67 -16.61 8.54
CA GLN A 180 -5.26 -16.82 8.82
C GLN A 180 -5.00 -17.04 10.32
N ALA A 181 -5.58 -16.19 11.17
CA ALA A 181 -5.40 -16.28 12.63
C ALA A 181 -5.98 -17.59 13.20
N ALA A 182 -7.15 -18.00 12.72
CA ALA A 182 -7.78 -19.27 13.10
C ALA A 182 -6.95 -20.47 12.64
N SER A 183 -6.38 -20.41 11.43
CA SER A 183 -5.47 -21.46 10.95
C SER A 183 -4.21 -21.57 11.82
N ASN A 184 -3.59 -20.46 12.18
CA ASN A 184 -2.41 -20.46 13.04
C ASN A 184 -2.72 -21.09 14.41
N TYR A 185 -3.84 -20.69 15.02
CA TYR A 185 -4.28 -21.23 16.31
C TYR A 185 -4.56 -22.73 16.24
N ARG A 186 -5.30 -23.18 15.22
CA ARG A 186 -5.65 -24.59 15.03
C ARG A 186 -4.41 -25.45 14.76
N ASN A 187 -3.40 -24.91 14.07
CA ASN A 187 -2.17 -25.63 13.78
C ASN A 187 -1.19 -25.64 14.97
N GLY A 188 -1.35 -24.74 15.94
CA GLY A 188 -0.41 -24.58 17.06
C GLY A 188 0.99 -24.11 16.63
N HIS A 189 1.12 -23.62 15.39
CA HIS A 189 2.33 -23.03 14.83
C HIS A 189 1.98 -22.10 13.67
N THR A 190 2.87 -21.18 13.31
CA THR A 190 2.69 -20.26 12.17
C THR A 190 3.22 -20.81 10.85
N GLY A 191 3.96 -21.93 10.88
CA GLY A 191 4.35 -22.68 9.67
C GLY A 191 5.39 -21.92 8.85
N GLN A 192 5.08 -21.68 7.57
CA GLN A 192 5.97 -20.96 6.62
C GLN A 192 5.70 -19.45 6.60
N LEU A 193 4.93 -18.91 7.55
CA LEU A 193 4.64 -17.49 7.62
C LEU A 193 5.93 -16.74 7.99
N SER A 194 6.38 -15.85 7.10
CA SER A 194 7.57 -15.02 7.35
C SER A 194 7.29 -14.02 8.48
N ALA A 195 7.95 -14.19 9.63
CA ALA A 195 7.85 -13.27 10.76
C ALA A 195 8.14 -11.82 10.34
N VAL A 196 9.21 -11.62 9.54
CA VAL A 196 9.57 -10.31 9.00
C VAL A 196 8.41 -9.71 8.21
N SER A 197 7.77 -10.49 7.34
CA SER A 197 6.63 -10.01 6.54
C SER A 197 5.44 -9.61 7.41
N VAL A 198 5.14 -10.37 8.48
CA VAL A 198 4.04 -10.06 9.40
C VAL A 198 4.30 -8.76 10.16
N PHE A 199 5.51 -8.57 10.69
CA PHE A 199 5.88 -7.32 11.37
C PHE A 199 5.89 -6.11 10.43
N LEU A 200 6.35 -6.28 9.19
CA LEU A 200 6.30 -5.23 8.17
C LEU A 200 4.85 -4.86 7.80
N LEU A 201 3.96 -5.85 7.68
CA LEU A 201 2.53 -5.59 7.43
C LEU A 201 1.89 -4.85 8.61
N PHE A 202 2.24 -5.21 9.84
CA PHE A 202 1.78 -4.51 11.04
C PHE A 202 2.29 -3.07 11.08
N ALA A 203 3.61 -2.87 10.98
CA ALA A 203 4.22 -1.54 10.99
C ALA A 203 3.73 -0.65 9.82
N GLY A 204 3.61 -1.21 8.62
CA GLY A 204 3.08 -0.51 7.46
C GLY A 204 1.62 -0.07 7.65
N SER A 205 0.77 -0.93 8.23
CA SER A 205 -0.60 -0.55 8.55
C SER A 205 -0.69 0.54 9.63
N LEU A 206 0.21 0.53 10.63
CA LEU A 206 0.29 1.60 11.64
C LEU A 206 0.71 2.94 11.01
N ALA A 207 1.74 2.91 10.15
CA ALA A 207 2.16 4.09 9.39
C ALA A 207 1.00 4.63 8.53
N ARG A 208 0.15 3.75 8.00
CA ARG A 208 -1.05 4.12 7.24
C ARG A 208 -2.14 4.78 8.06
N ILE A 209 -2.32 4.40 9.32
CA ILE A 209 -3.24 5.12 10.23
C ILE A 209 -2.77 6.57 10.38
N PHE A 210 -1.49 6.75 10.72
CA PHE A 210 -0.92 8.08 10.96
C PHE A 210 -0.97 8.96 9.70
N THR A 211 -0.50 8.45 8.56
CA THR A 211 -0.51 9.19 7.29
C THR A 211 -1.93 9.48 6.80
N SER A 212 -2.87 8.55 6.94
CA SER A 212 -4.27 8.80 6.54
C SER A 212 -4.90 9.92 7.38
N LEU A 213 -4.73 9.87 8.71
CA LEU A 213 -5.28 10.91 9.59
C LEU A 213 -4.64 12.28 9.32
N GLN A 214 -3.31 12.31 9.12
CA GLN A 214 -2.57 13.56 8.92
C GLN A 214 -2.79 14.17 7.53
N GLU A 215 -2.91 13.34 6.47
CA GLU A 215 -2.98 13.84 5.09
C GLU A 215 -4.40 13.96 4.54
N THR A 216 -5.35 13.19 5.05
CA THR A 216 -6.73 13.17 4.52
C THR A 216 -7.77 13.64 5.53
N GLY A 217 -7.53 13.43 6.83
CA GLY A 217 -8.53 13.63 7.88
C GLY A 217 -9.75 12.71 7.77
N ASP A 218 -9.73 11.71 6.87
CA ASP A 218 -10.86 10.85 6.58
C ASP A 218 -10.95 9.67 7.57
N SER A 219 -12.07 9.62 8.29
CA SER A 219 -12.29 8.61 9.32
C SER A 219 -12.51 7.21 8.75
N LEU A 220 -13.08 7.08 7.54
CA LEU A 220 -13.35 5.78 6.93
C LEU A 220 -12.04 5.08 6.51
N MET A 221 -11.14 5.83 5.88
CA MET A 221 -9.83 5.33 5.47
C MET A 221 -8.95 5.03 6.70
N ALA A 222 -8.94 5.93 7.68
CA ALA A 222 -8.25 5.69 8.95
C ALA A 222 -8.77 4.43 9.66
N LEU A 223 -10.10 4.27 9.75
CA LEU A 223 -10.72 3.09 10.37
C LEU A 223 -10.34 1.79 9.63
N THR A 224 -10.29 1.82 8.30
CA THR A 224 -9.85 0.66 7.50
C THR A 224 -8.45 0.23 7.89
N PHE A 225 -7.52 1.18 8.08
CA PHE A 225 -6.16 0.88 8.52
C PHE A 225 -6.06 0.50 10.01
N VAL A 226 -6.90 1.06 10.88
CA VAL A 226 -7.01 0.63 12.29
C VAL A 226 -7.39 -0.85 12.35
N ILE A 227 -8.43 -1.25 11.63
CA ILE A 227 -8.85 -2.65 11.53
C ILE A 227 -7.71 -3.52 10.99
N ALA A 228 -7.06 -3.09 9.91
CA ALA A 228 -5.92 -3.81 9.35
C ALA A 228 -4.77 -3.97 10.35
N SER A 229 -4.42 -2.93 11.10
CA SER A 229 -3.40 -2.97 12.15
C SER A 229 -3.77 -3.89 13.29
N THR A 230 -5.01 -3.84 13.79
CA THR A 230 -5.46 -4.75 14.84
C THR A 230 -5.35 -6.21 14.37
N CYS A 231 -5.85 -6.52 13.16
CA CYS A 231 -5.76 -7.86 12.60
C CYS A 231 -4.31 -8.33 12.38
N ASN A 232 -3.45 -7.48 11.82
CA ASN A 232 -2.03 -7.79 11.63
C ASN A 232 -1.31 -7.95 12.97
N GLY A 233 -1.69 -7.17 13.98
CA GLY A 233 -1.16 -7.26 15.35
C GLY A 233 -1.48 -8.59 16.02
N VAL A 234 -2.71 -9.09 15.86
CA VAL A 234 -3.09 -10.44 16.35
C VAL A 234 -2.20 -11.52 15.72
N ILE A 235 -1.96 -11.45 14.41
CA ILE A 235 -1.09 -12.42 13.73
C ILE A 235 0.37 -12.27 14.19
N ALA A 236 0.86 -11.04 14.39
CA ALA A 236 2.20 -10.78 14.92
C ALA A 236 2.38 -11.37 16.33
N LEU A 237 1.37 -11.22 17.20
CA LEU A 237 1.36 -11.85 18.51
C LEU A 237 1.36 -13.37 18.43
N GLN A 238 0.61 -13.97 17.50
CA GLN A 238 0.66 -15.42 17.27
C GLN A 238 2.05 -15.87 16.80
N VAL A 239 2.73 -15.11 15.94
CA VAL A 239 4.11 -15.40 15.53
C VAL A 239 5.06 -15.39 16.73
N LEU A 240 4.94 -14.42 17.63
CA LEU A 240 5.75 -14.37 18.85
C LEU A 240 5.43 -15.51 19.80
N TYR A 241 4.15 -15.83 19.98
CA TYR A 241 3.70 -16.89 20.88
C TYR A 241 4.15 -18.29 20.41
N TYR A 242 4.05 -18.57 19.11
CA TYR A 242 4.42 -19.86 18.51
C TYR A 242 5.85 -19.89 17.94
N TRP A 243 6.72 -18.95 18.32
CA TRP A 243 8.07 -18.82 17.75
C TRP A 243 8.91 -20.10 17.85
N ASN A 244 8.74 -20.83 18.95
CA ASN A 244 9.47 -22.07 19.24
C ASN A 244 8.61 -23.33 19.05
N SER A 245 7.45 -23.23 18.38
CA SER A 245 6.56 -24.37 18.16
C SER A 245 6.83 -24.97 16.77
N PRO A 246 7.58 -26.09 16.67
CA PRO A 246 7.90 -26.68 15.38
C PRO A 246 6.63 -27.23 14.69
N PRO A 247 6.57 -27.23 13.36
CA PRO A 247 5.49 -27.87 12.63
C PRO A 247 5.41 -29.35 12.99
N GLN A 248 4.23 -29.86 13.36
CA GLN A 248 4.07 -31.31 13.47
C GLN A 248 4.27 -31.93 12.09
N HIS A 249 5.41 -32.62 11.89
CA HIS A 249 5.59 -33.50 10.74
C HIS A 249 4.45 -34.52 10.76
N LYS A 250 3.50 -34.41 9.81
CA LYS A 250 2.54 -35.47 9.55
C LYS A 250 3.33 -36.75 9.35
N LYS A 251 3.26 -37.68 10.31
CA LYS A 251 3.74 -39.06 10.10
C LYS A 251 3.15 -39.54 8.78
N LYS A 252 4.00 -39.82 7.80
CA LYS A 252 3.60 -40.63 6.64
C LYS A 252 2.96 -41.89 7.21
N ARG A 253 1.69 -42.13 6.90
CA ARG A 253 1.11 -43.46 7.08
C ARG A 253 1.88 -44.36 6.11
N GLU A 254 2.73 -45.23 6.66
CA GLU A 254 3.16 -46.45 5.99
C GLU A 254 1.95 -47.38 5.80
#